data_AF-A0A094FGN7-F1
#
_entry.id   AF-A0A094FGN7-F1
#
_cell.length_a   1.000
_cell.length_b   1.000
_cell.length_c   1.000
_cell.angle_alpha   90.00
_cell.angle_beta   90.00
_cell.angle_gamma   90.00
#
_symmetry.space_group_name_H-M   'P 1'
#
loop_
_entity.id
_entity.type
_entity.pdbx_description
1 polymer ?
#
loop_
_entity_poly.entity_id
_entity_poly.type
_entity_poly.pdbx_seq_one_letter_code
_entity_poly.pdbx_strand_id
1 'polypeptide(L)' 'MSTTMETIISPSTPYTSSGGPSPHKHIWLVTGPAGCGKSTVASHLASTLHLPYLEGDD' A
#
# COMPACT_ATOMS: atom_id res chain seq x y z
N MET A 1 -23.83 -29.22 36.17
CA MET A 1 -22.43 -28.73 36.08
C MET A 1 -22.34 -27.96 34.79
N SER A 2 -22.33 -26.63 34.87
CA SER A 2 -22.51 -25.72 33.73
C SER A 2 -21.18 -25.53 32.99
N THR A 3 -21.17 -25.75 31.68
CA THR A 3 -20.00 -25.57 30.81
C THR A 3 -19.79 -24.08 30.52
N THR A 4 -18.63 -23.54 30.92
CA THR A 4 -18.24 -22.15 30.62
C THR A 4 -17.77 -22.03 29.17
N MET A 5 -18.33 -21.08 28.42
CA MET A 5 -17.84 -20.68 27.10
C MET A 5 -16.54 -19.88 27.23
N GLU A 6 -15.46 -20.30 26.59
CA GLU A 6 -14.27 -19.48 26.41
C GLU A 6 -14.53 -18.41 25.34
N THR A 7 -14.38 -17.15 25.72
CA THR A 7 -14.42 -16.01 24.81
C THR A 7 -13.06 -15.88 24.14
N ILE A 8 -13.02 -16.06 22.82
CA ILE A 8 -11.83 -15.80 21.99
C ILE A 8 -11.65 -14.29 21.90
N ILE A 9 -10.82 -13.71 22.77
CA ILE A 9 -10.43 -12.30 22.67
C ILE A 9 -9.35 -12.22 21.59
N SER A 10 -9.75 -11.83 20.37
CA SER A 10 -8.81 -11.39 19.35
C SER A 10 -8.15 -10.09 19.83
N PRO A 11 -6.81 -9.96 19.84
CA PRO A 11 -6.17 -8.69 20.18
C PRO A 11 -6.44 -7.69 19.06
N SER A 12 -7.49 -6.87 19.22
CA SER A 12 -7.64 -5.64 18.45
C SER A 12 -6.63 -4.66 18.99
N THR A 13 -5.52 -4.48 18.28
CA THR A 13 -4.61 -3.37 18.53
C THR A 13 -5.41 -2.07 18.34
N PRO A 14 -5.58 -1.25 19.39
CA PRO A 14 -6.29 0.01 19.23
C PRO A 14 -5.43 0.91 18.36
N TYR A 15 -5.88 1.17 17.14
CA TYR A 15 -5.34 2.25 16.34
C TYR A 15 -5.74 3.56 17.03
N THR A 16 -4.85 4.11 17.85
CA THR A 16 -4.99 5.48 18.32
C THR A 16 -4.80 6.38 17.10
N SER A 17 -5.91 6.75 16.46
CA SER A 17 -5.93 7.79 15.43
C SER A 17 -5.66 9.12 16.12
N SER A 18 -4.38 9.44 16.31
CA SER A 18 -3.92 10.77 16.69
C SER A 18 -4.26 11.70 15.51
N GLY A 19 -5.27 12.56 15.70
CA GLY A 19 -5.82 13.45 14.68
C GLY A 19 -4.89 14.62 14.27
N GLY A 20 -3.61 14.35 14.04
CA GLY A 20 -2.73 15.22 13.27
C GLY A 20 -2.93 15.00 11.76
N PRO A 21 -2.50 15.92 10.89
CA PRO A 21 -2.54 15.70 9.45
C PRO A 21 -1.80 14.40 9.12
N SER A 22 -2.52 13.38 8.68
CA SER A 22 -1.91 12.14 8.28
C SER A 22 -1.09 12.40 7.01
N PRO A 23 0.15 11.87 6.92
CA PRO A 23 0.93 12.02 5.71
C PRO A 23 0.16 11.40 4.53
N HIS A 24 -0.17 12.21 3.53
CA HIS A 24 -0.85 11.74 2.33
C HIS A 24 0.03 10.72 1.60
N LYS A 25 -0.55 9.57 1.27
CA LYS A 25 0.10 8.54 0.46
C LYS A 25 -0.43 8.64 -0.97
N HIS A 26 0.46 8.70 -1.94
CA HIS A 26 0.12 8.77 -3.36
C HIS A 26 0.55 7.48 -4.08
N ILE A 27 -0.34 6.94 -4.91
CA ILE A 27 -0.04 5.83 -5.82
C ILE A 27 -0.07 6.41 -7.23
N TRP A 28 0.98 6.14 -8.01
CA TRP A 28 1.08 6.60 -9.39
C TRP A 28 0.95 5.41 -10.32
N LEU A 29 0.08 5.53 -11.32
CA LEU A 29 -0.15 4.50 -12.33
C LEU A 29 0.37 5.00 -13.68
N VAL A 30 1.40 4.34 -14.20
CA VAL A 30 1.91 4.58 -15.55
C VAL A 30 1.25 3.59 -16.50
N THR A 31 0.45 4.08 -17.46
CA THR A 31 -0.36 3.24 -18.37
C THR A 31 -0.26 3.70 -19.82
N GLY A 32 -0.66 2.84 -20.76
CA GLY A 32 -0.56 3.03 -22.21
C GLY A 32 -0.46 1.71 -23.00
N PRO A 33 -0.63 1.75 -24.34
CA PRO A 33 -0.59 0.58 -25.21
C PRO A 33 0.78 -0.13 -25.20
N ALA A 34 0.88 -1.34 -25.77
CA ALA A 34 2.14 -2.05 -25.88
C ALA A 34 3.16 -1.20 -26.69
N GLY A 35 4.42 -1.19 -26.26
CA GLY A 35 5.49 -0.45 -26.96
C GLY A 35 5.50 1.08 -26.78
N CYS A 36 4.59 1.69 -26.01
CA CYS A 36 4.62 3.15 -25.77
C CYS A 36 5.67 3.63 -24.74
N GLY A 37 6.49 2.73 -24.19
CA GLY A 37 7.57 3.08 -23.26
C GLY A 37 7.16 3.25 -21.80
N LYS A 38 6.06 2.62 -21.35
CA LYS A 38 5.59 2.67 -19.94
C LYS A 38 6.69 2.36 -18.93
N SER A 39 7.31 1.18 -19.03
CA SER A 39 8.36 0.74 -18.09
C SER A 39 9.57 1.66 -18.14
N THR A 40 9.91 2.20 -19.33
CA THR A 40 11.00 3.17 -19.49
C THR A 40 10.73 4.47 -18.71
N VAL A 41 9.53 5.04 -18.85
CA VAL A 41 9.15 6.27 -18.13
C VAL A 41 9.00 6.00 -16.63
N ALA A 42 8.37 4.89 -16.24
CA ALA A 42 8.14 4.54 -14.85
C ALA A 42 9.46 4.29 -14.10
N SER A 43 10.39 3.54 -14.70
CA SER A 43 11.73 3.30 -14.17
C SER A 43 12.55 4.60 -14.03
N HIS A 44 12.48 5.48 -15.04
CA HIS A 44 13.15 6.78 -14.98
C HIS A 44 12.58 7.67 -13.87
N LEU A 45 11.24 7.71 -13.73
CA LEU A 45 10.54 8.49 -12.71
C LEU A 45 10.86 7.99 -11.30
N ALA A 46 10.85 6.68 -11.09
CA ALA A 46 11.19 6.05 -9.81
C ALA A 46 12.65 6.34 -9.42
N SER A 47 13.58 6.25 -10.38
CA SER A 47 14.99 6.57 -10.16
C SER A 47 15.22 8.04 -9.81
N THR A 48 14.53 8.95 -10.53
CA THR A 48 14.67 10.40 -10.36
C THR A 48 14.06 10.90 -9.05
N LEU A 49 12.94 10.32 -8.63
CA LEU A 49 12.21 10.72 -7.44
C LEU A 49 12.54 9.86 -6.21
N HIS A 50 13.42 8.86 -6.36
CA HIS A 50 13.75 7.87 -5.34
C HIS A 50 12.50 7.19 -4.74
N LEU A 51 11.55 6.85 -5.62
CA LEU A 51 10.28 6.23 -5.25
C LEU A 51 10.35 4.70 -5.41
N PRO A 52 9.60 3.94 -4.60
CA PRO A 52 9.41 2.52 -4.84
C PRO A 52 8.67 2.31 -6.18
N TYR A 53 9.20 1.41 -7.00
CA TYR A 53 8.63 1.01 -8.29
C TYR A 53 8.12 -0.43 -8.22
N LEU A 54 6.90 -0.65 -8.73
CA LEU A 54 6.29 -1.97 -8.84
C LEU A 54 5.85 -2.14 -10.31
N GLU A 55 6.42 -3.13 -10.97
CA GLU A 55 6.07 -3.52 -12.34
C GLU A 55 4.83 -4.42 -12.28
N GLY A 56 3.90 -4.25 -13.24
CA GLY A 56 2.56 -4.86 -13.17
C GLY A 56 2.43 -6.19 -13.91
N ASP A 57 3.46 -6.61 -14.63
CA ASP A 57 3.53 -7.79 -15.47
C ASP A 57 4.48 -8.89 -14.96
N ASP A 58 5.22 -8.64 -13.87
CA ASP A 58 6.03 -9.63 -13.13
C ASP A 58 5.27 -10.25 -11.93
#